data_AF-A0A172UQB2-F1
#
_entry.id   AF-A0A172UQB2-F1
#
_cell.length_a   1.000
_cell.length_b   1.000
_cell.length_c   1.000
_cell.angle_alpha   90.00
_cell.angle_beta   90.00
_cell.angle_gamma   90.00
#
_symmetry.space_group_name_H-M   'P 1'
#
loop_
_entity.id
_entity.type
_entity.pdbx_description
1 polymer ?
#
loop_
_entity_poly.entity_id
_entity_poly.type
_entity_poly.pdbx_seq_one_letter_code
_entity_poly.pdbx_strand_id
1 'polypeptide(L)'
;MRGRGAAVLPAGLLLAGLTGYGFSMALMVQAGLGLDPWDVFHQGLSRHTGMTIGVASAVVGVAVLLAWIPLRNRPGIGTIANVIVIAVTVDIGIAVLPSPEDLRLRVPMMVGAVLLNAVSTVLYIGAGLGPGPRDGLMTGLVARTGLSVRLVRTVIEATVLSAGWLLGGTVGVGTVVYAFGIGPLVQLILRHMPRRLLLHDFGAPGRAERAVTPRGAGRRRPVGGGDTTMGGCPQTSPLQPMSPEKTY
;
A
#
# COMPACT_ATOMS: atom_id res chain seq x y z
N MET A 1 27.62 11.63 16.10
CA MET A 1 27.38 12.13 14.72
C MET A 1 26.58 11.16 13.81
N ARG A 2 25.78 10.21 14.34
CA ARG A 2 24.96 9.25 13.55
C ARG A 2 23.62 9.81 12.99
N GLY A 3 23.32 11.10 13.18
CA GLY A 3 21.96 11.63 13.02
C GLY A 3 21.57 12.20 11.64
N ARG A 4 22.53 12.63 10.81
CA ARG A 4 22.20 13.30 9.53
C ARG A 4 22.05 12.33 8.36
N GLY A 5 22.89 11.30 8.27
CA GLY A 5 22.82 10.31 7.17
C GLY A 5 21.59 9.38 7.24
N ALA A 6 21.04 9.14 8.43
CA ALA A 6 19.91 8.23 8.63
C ALA A 6 18.56 8.81 8.18
N ALA A 7 18.39 10.13 8.20
CA ALA A 7 17.16 10.82 7.78
C ALA A 7 17.16 11.27 6.31
N VAL A 8 18.33 11.46 5.72
CA VAL A 8 18.48 11.89 4.31
C VAL A 8 18.08 10.77 3.33
N LEU A 9 18.38 9.51 3.67
CA LEU A 9 18.07 8.37 2.82
C LEU A 9 16.54 8.15 2.63
N PRO A 10 15.70 8.11 3.70
CA PRO A 10 14.25 8.01 3.54
C PRO A 10 13.63 9.16 2.74
N ALA A 11 14.05 10.41 3.02
CA ALA A 11 13.52 11.57 2.32
C ALA A 11 13.90 11.59 0.83
N GLY A 12 15.14 11.20 0.51
CA GLY A 12 15.59 11.06 -0.87
C GLY A 12 14.84 9.99 -1.64
N LEU A 13 14.59 8.82 -1.03
CA LEU A 13 13.78 7.75 -1.62
C LEU A 13 12.33 8.18 -1.86
N LEU A 14 11.74 8.90 -0.90
CA LEU A 14 10.40 9.46 -1.02
C LEU A 14 10.33 10.41 -2.23
N LEU A 15 11.19 11.43 -2.26
CA LEU A 15 11.17 12.44 -3.33
C LEU A 15 11.44 11.81 -4.70
N ALA A 16 12.44 10.93 -4.81
CA ALA A 16 12.73 10.21 -6.06
C ALA A 16 11.54 9.36 -6.52
N GLY A 17 10.91 8.64 -5.59
CA GLY A 17 9.72 7.85 -5.86
C GLY A 17 8.55 8.71 -6.34
N LEU A 18 8.24 9.80 -5.63
CA LEU A 18 7.13 10.69 -5.97
C LEU A 18 7.35 11.44 -7.29
N THR A 19 8.56 11.92 -7.55
CA THR A 19 8.90 12.58 -8.83
C THR A 19 8.81 11.59 -9.98
N GLY A 20 9.35 10.38 -9.83
CA GLY A 20 9.20 9.35 -10.86
C GLY A 20 7.74 8.93 -11.06
N TYR A 21 6.92 8.95 -10.00
CA TYR A 21 5.50 8.65 -10.10
C TYR A 21 4.80 9.71 -10.97
N GLY A 22 4.96 10.99 -10.67
CA GLY A 22 4.36 12.05 -11.49
C GLY A 22 4.88 12.07 -12.93
N PHE A 23 6.17 11.80 -13.14
CA PHE A 23 6.72 11.68 -14.49
C PHE A 23 6.17 10.46 -15.25
N SER A 24 5.93 9.34 -14.56
CA SER A 24 5.27 8.18 -15.17
C SER A 24 3.84 8.49 -15.61
N MET A 25 3.08 9.26 -14.81
CA MET A 25 1.74 9.73 -15.19
C MET A 25 1.81 10.57 -16.47
N ALA A 26 2.78 11.50 -16.55
CA ALA A 26 3.00 12.31 -17.74
C ALA A 26 3.33 11.47 -18.97
N LEU A 27 4.18 10.44 -18.84
CA LEU A 27 4.47 9.51 -19.93
C LEU A 27 3.23 8.74 -20.39
N MET A 28 2.35 8.31 -19.48
CA MET A 28 1.08 7.65 -19.86
C MET A 28 0.17 8.61 -20.63
N VAL A 29 0.06 9.87 -20.18
CA VAL A 29 -0.70 10.92 -20.86
C VAL A 29 -0.16 11.18 -22.27
N GLN A 30 1.15 11.38 -22.42
CA GLN A 30 1.77 11.64 -23.72
C GLN A 30 1.77 10.41 -24.64
N ALA A 31 1.86 9.20 -24.09
CA ALA A 31 1.68 7.98 -24.88
C ALA A 31 0.25 7.86 -25.41
N GLY A 32 -0.76 8.38 -24.69
CA GLY A 32 -2.16 8.43 -25.13
C GLY A 32 -2.80 7.07 -25.44
N LEU A 33 -2.23 5.96 -24.94
CA LEU A 33 -2.75 4.60 -25.16
C LEU A 33 -3.77 4.16 -24.09
N GLY A 34 -4.09 5.05 -23.15
CA GLY A 34 -4.89 4.79 -21.96
C GLY A 34 -4.15 5.27 -20.70
N LEU A 35 -4.88 5.40 -19.59
CA LEU A 35 -4.34 5.85 -18.30
C LEU A 35 -4.65 4.83 -17.20
N ASP A 36 -4.02 4.95 -16.03
CA ASP A 36 -4.44 4.19 -14.86
C ASP A 36 -5.78 4.73 -14.30
N PRO A 37 -6.52 3.95 -13.49
CA PRO A 37 -7.86 4.33 -13.01
C PRO A 37 -7.98 5.74 -12.44
N TRP A 38 -6.99 6.20 -11.68
CA TRP A 38 -7.04 7.52 -11.06
C TRP A 38 -6.69 8.62 -12.05
N ASP A 39 -5.74 8.39 -12.95
CA ASP A 39 -5.40 9.34 -14.00
C ASP A 39 -6.50 9.48 -15.06
N VAL A 40 -7.28 8.42 -15.32
CA VAL A 40 -8.53 8.53 -16.10
C VAL A 40 -9.47 9.53 -15.42
N PHE A 41 -9.62 9.45 -14.09
CA PHE A 41 -10.45 10.38 -13.32
C PHE A 41 -9.89 11.81 -13.29
N HIS A 42 -8.60 11.98 -13.03
CA HIS A 42 -7.94 13.29 -13.04
C HIS A 42 -8.04 13.96 -14.41
N GLN A 43 -7.84 13.21 -15.49
CA GLN A 43 -7.98 13.71 -16.85
C GLN A 43 -9.42 14.08 -17.17
N GLY A 44 -10.40 13.26 -16.77
CA GLY A 44 -11.82 13.59 -16.94
C GLY A 44 -12.19 14.89 -16.21
N LEU A 45 -11.75 15.05 -14.96
CA LEU A 45 -11.96 16.28 -14.19
C LEU A 45 -11.29 17.49 -14.85
N SER A 46 -10.05 17.35 -15.32
CA SER A 46 -9.30 18.38 -16.05
C SER A 46 -10.06 18.87 -17.28
N ARG A 47 -10.64 17.95 -18.08
CA ARG A 47 -11.43 18.29 -19.28
C ARG A 47 -12.70 19.09 -18.97
N HIS A 48 -13.34 18.84 -17.83
CA HIS A 48 -14.60 19.51 -17.46
C HIS A 48 -14.43 20.82 -16.67
N THR A 49 -13.27 21.04 -16.07
CA THR A 49 -13.04 22.20 -15.19
C THR A 49 -11.98 23.17 -15.71
N GLY A 50 -11.22 22.78 -16.73
CA GLY A 50 -10.12 23.57 -17.29
C GLY A 50 -8.84 23.57 -16.44
N MET A 51 -8.81 22.85 -15.32
CA MET A 51 -7.59 22.70 -14.51
C MET A 51 -6.61 21.74 -15.18
N THR A 52 -5.31 21.84 -14.84
CA THR A 52 -4.30 20.87 -15.29
C THR A 52 -4.51 19.50 -14.61
N ILE A 53 -3.90 18.45 -15.16
CA ILE A 53 -3.96 17.10 -14.56
C ILE A 53 -3.31 17.10 -13.17
N GLY A 54 -2.20 17.84 -12.99
CA GLY A 54 -1.56 18.00 -11.69
C GLY A 54 -2.46 18.64 -10.65
N VAL A 55 -3.16 19.74 -11.01
CA VAL A 55 -4.12 20.38 -10.10
C VAL A 55 -5.31 19.45 -9.81
N ALA A 56 -5.83 18.74 -10.80
CA ALA A 56 -6.89 17.74 -10.58
C ALA A 56 -6.46 16.66 -9.59
N SER A 57 -5.25 16.11 -9.76
CA SER A 57 -4.62 15.17 -8.82
C SER A 57 -4.51 15.76 -7.41
N ALA A 58 -4.09 17.02 -7.28
CA ALA A 58 -3.97 17.67 -5.98
C ALA A 58 -5.32 17.84 -5.27
N VAL A 59 -6.34 18.31 -6.00
CA VAL A 59 -7.70 18.50 -5.49
C VAL A 59 -8.30 17.18 -5.03
N VAL A 60 -8.18 16.13 -5.86
CA VAL A 60 -8.66 14.79 -5.51
C VAL A 60 -7.89 14.22 -4.32
N GLY A 61 -6.57 14.42 -4.27
CA GLY A 61 -5.74 14.04 -3.13
C GLY A 61 -6.21 14.68 -1.84
N VAL A 62 -6.49 15.99 -1.84
CA VAL A 62 -7.05 16.71 -0.68
C VAL A 62 -8.44 16.17 -0.32
N ALA A 63 -9.32 15.95 -1.30
CA ALA A 63 -10.66 15.40 -1.06
C ALA A 63 -10.58 14.00 -0.40
N VAL A 64 -9.67 13.15 -0.86
CA VAL A 64 -9.42 11.84 -0.27
C VAL A 64 -8.87 11.96 1.16
N LEU A 65 -8.01 12.94 1.45
CA LEU A 65 -7.54 13.19 2.81
C LEU A 65 -8.65 13.70 3.73
N LEU A 66 -9.57 14.51 3.23
CA LEU A 66 -10.77 14.89 3.99
C LEU A 66 -11.66 13.66 4.27
N ALA A 67 -11.76 12.75 3.31
CA ALA A 67 -12.46 11.48 3.52
C ALA A 67 -11.79 10.60 4.59
N TRP A 68 -10.53 10.85 4.98
CA TRP A 68 -9.90 10.12 6.10
C TRP A 68 -10.37 10.57 7.49
N ILE A 69 -10.99 11.74 7.62
CA ILE A 69 -11.51 12.25 8.90
C ILE A 69 -12.43 11.21 9.59
N PRO A 70 -13.46 10.65 8.92
CA PRO A 70 -14.26 9.59 9.51
C PRO A 70 -13.46 8.30 9.76
N LEU A 71 -12.41 8.03 8.98
CA LEU A 71 -11.56 6.85 9.16
C LEU A 71 -10.59 6.96 10.34
N ARG A 72 -10.30 8.18 10.84
CA ARG A 72 -9.32 8.48 11.90
C ARG A 72 -7.86 8.15 11.53
N ASN A 73 -7.54 8.16 10.24
CA ASN A 73 -6.16 7.99 9.76
C ASN A 73 -5.40 9.32 9.87
N ARG A 74 -4.18 9.30 10.41
CA ARG A 74 -3.33 10.50 10.53
C ARG A 74 -2.41 10.62 9.31
N PRO A 75 -2.47 11.71 8.53
CA PRO A 75 -1.56 11.91 7.40
C PRO A 75 -0.12 12.10 7.91
N GLY A 76 0.83 11.48 7.21
CA GLY A 76 2.26 11.68 7.44
C GLY A 76 2.85 12.76 6.52
N ILE A 77 4.13 13.08 6.73
CA ILE A 77 4.86 14.01 5.84
C ILE A 77 4.88 13.48 4.40
N GLY A 78 5.03 12.16 4.23
CA GLY A 78 4.97 11.50 2.93
C GLY A 78 3.63 11.68 2.22
N THR A 79 2.52 11.78 2.97
CA THR A 79 1.18 11.98 2.42
C THR A 79 1.02 13.36 1.81
N ILE A 80 1.49 14.41 2.49
CA ILE A 80 1.44 15.79 1.98
C ILE A 80 2.41 15.95 0.81
N ALA A 81 3.64 15.41 0.95
CA ALA A 81 4.63 15.41 -0.12
C ALA A 81 4.10 14.71 -1.37
N ASN A 82 3.38 13.60 -1.22
CA ASN A 82 2.78 12.85 -2.34
C ASN A 82 1.86 13.74 -3.17
N VAL A 83 0.91 14.43 -2.52
CA VAL A 83 -0.03 15.34 -3.19
C VAL A 83 0.73 16.42 -3.97
N ILE A 84 1.68 17.10 -3.32
CA ILE A 84 2.36 18.27 -3.89
C ILE A 84 3.33 17.86 -4.99
N VAL A 85 4.22 16.90 -4.72
CA VAL A 85 5.29 16.53 -5.64
C VAL A 85 4.72 15.88 -6.89
N ILE A 86 3.74 14.98 -6.75
CA ILE A 86 3.11 14.32 -7.91
C ILE A 86 2.40 15.36 -8.78
N ALA A 87 1.61 16.26 -8.18
CA ALA A 87 0.90 17.30 -8.91
C ALA A 87 1.84 18.20 -9.73
N VAL A 88 2.95 18.65 -9.13
CA VAL A 88 3.94 19.49 -9.82
C VAL A 88 4.65 18.69 -10.92
N THR A 89 5.07 17.47 -10.63
CA THR A 89 5.93 16.71 -11.54
C THR A 89 5.19 16.15 -12.74
N VAL A 90 3.89 15.85 -12.63
CA VAL A 90 3.08 15.48 -13.81
C VAL A 90 2.90 16.66 -14.75
N ASP A 91 2.59 17.85 -14.26
CA ASP A 91 2.41 19.03 -15.11
C ASP A 91 3.72 19.44 -15.78
N ILE A 92 4.84 19.41 -15.05
CA ILE A 92 6.17 19.60 -15.64
C ILE A 92 6.43 18.53 -16.70
N GLY A 93 6.17 17.26 -16.39
CA GLY A 93 6.37 16.15 -17.31
C GLY A 93 5.59 16.33 -18.60
N ILE A 94 4.30 16.67 -18.52
CA ILE A 94 3.45 16.92 -19.70
C ILE A 94 3.99 18.10 -20.52
N ALA A 95 4.46 19.16 -19.85
CA ALA A 95 4.97 20.36 -20.52
C ALA A 95 6.29 20.12 -21.30
N VAL A 96 7.13 19.17 -20.84
CA VAL A 96 8.46 18.94 -21.43
C VAL A 96 8.56 17.69 -22.30
N LEU A 97 7.70 16.69 -22.07
CA LEU A 97 7.74 15.43 -22.81
C LEU A 97 7.11 15.59 -24.20
N PRO A 98 7.70 15.00 -25.26
CA PRO A 98 7.05 14.96 -26.56
C PRO A 98 5.80 14.08 -26.52
N SER A 99 4.81 14.40 -27.37
CA SER A 99 3.64 13.57 -27.61
C SER A 99 3.79 12.87 -28.96
N PRO A 100 4.31 11.62 -29.00
CA PRO A 100 4.55 10.93 -30.26
C PRO A 100 3.24 10.47 -30.91
N GLU A 101 3.10 10.69 -32.21
CA GLU A 101 1.96 10.17 -32.99
C GLU A 101 2.18 8.70 -33.40
N ASP A 102 3.44 8.33 -33.71
CA ASP A 102 3.79 6.97 -34.14
C ASP A 102 3.62 5.96 -33.01
N LEU A 103 2.80 4.93 -33.27
CA LEU A 103 2.55 3.83 -32.35
C LEU A 103 3.84 3.13 -31.88
N ARG A 104 4.87 3.07 -32.75
CA ARG A 104 6.18 2.47 -32.43
C ARG A 104 6.91 3.20 -31.30
N LEU A 105 6.61 4.47 -31.07
CA LEU A 105 7.13 5.27 -29.97
C LEU A 105 6.18 5.30 -28.77
N ARG A 106 4.87 5.32 -29.02
CA ARG A 106 3.83 5.32 -27.97
C ARG A 106 3.84 4.05 -27.13
N VAL A 107 4.03 2.88 -27.75
CA VAL A 107 4.08 1.59 -27.05
C VAL A 107 5.25 1.50 -26.06
N PRO A 108 6.52 1.71 -26.45
CA PRO A 108 7.62 1.67 -25.48
C PRO A 108 7.54 2.80 -24.45
N MET A 109 7.02 3.98 -24.82
CA MET A 109 6.74 5.05 -23.86
C MET A 109 5.73 4.58 -22.80
N MET A 110 4.65 3.91 -23.20
CA MET A 110 3.65 3.37 -22.28
C MET A 110 4.22 2.27 -21.38
N VAL A 111 4.95 1.31 -21.95
CA VAL A 111 5.60 0.25 -21.17
C VAL A 111 6.60 0.85 -20.17
N GLY A 112 7.42 1.81 -20.61
CA GLY A 112 8.34 2.54 -19.76
C GLY A 112 7.63 3.30 -18.64
N ALA A 113 6.48 3.90 -18.93
CA ALA A 113 5.64 4.58 -17.95
C ALA A 113 5.15 3.62 -16.85
N VAL A 114 4.58 2.47 -17.23
CA VAL A 114 4.09 1.46 -16.25
C VAL A 114 5.24 0.90 -15.40
N LEU A 115 6.39 0.63 -16.01
CA LEU A 115 7.59 0.18 -15.29
C LEU A 115 8.10 1.22 -14.30
N LEU A 116 8.23 2.48 -14.75
CA LEU A 116 8.65 3.59 -13.89
C LEU A 116 7.65 3.79 -12.74
N ASN A 117 6.35 3.74 -13.03
CA ASN A 117 5.30 3.85 -12.02
C ASN A 117 5.47 2.78 -10.94
N ALA A 118 5.68 1.51 -11.33
CA ALA A 118 5.90 0.42 -10.40
C ALA A 118 7.16 0.63 -9.53
N VAL A 119 8.27 1.09 -10.11
CA VAL A 119 9.51 1.38 -9.37
C VAL A 119 9.27 2.52 -8.38
N SER A 120 8.64 3.59 -8.83
CA SER A 120 8.29 4.76 -8.05
C SER A 120 7.38 4.42 -6.87
N THR A 121 6.36 3.59 -7.07
CA THR A 121 5.48 3.11 -6.01
C THR A 121 6.26 2.39 -4.91
N VAL A 122 7.17 1.50 -5.28
CA VAL A 122 7.99 0.79 -4.29
C VAL A 122 8.93 1.75 -3.56
N LEU A 123 9.52 2.72 -4.25
CA LEU A 123 10.42 3.71 -3.64
C LEU A 123 9.71 4.61 -2.63
N TYR A 124 8.60 5.24 -3.01
CA TYR A 124 7.95 6.23 -2.13
C TYR A 124 7.25 5.56 -0.95
N ILE A 125 6.56 4.43 -1.16
CA ILE A 125 5.96 3.68 -0.06
C ILE A 125 7.07 3.10 0.81
N GLY A 126 8.12 2.55 0.18
CA GLY A 126 9.26 1.95 0.86
C GLY A 126 10.01 2.93 1.75
N ALA A 127 9.99 4.23 1.48
CA ALA A 127 10.57 5.26 2.34
C ALA A 127 9.96 5.30 3.76
N GLY A 128 8.75 4.77 3.97
CA GLY A 128 8.14 4.64 5.30
C GLY A 128 7.74 5.96 5.95
N LEU A 129 7.64 7.06 5.18
CA LEU A 129 7.29 8.41 5.68
C LEU A 129 5.78 8.71 5.65
N GLY A 130 4.96 7.71 5.35
CA GLY A 130 3.50 7.80 5.28
C GLY A 130 2.97 7.46 3.89
N PRO A 131 1.80 6.79 3.80
CA PRO A 131 1.20 6.40 2.52
C PRO A 131 0.64 7.63 1.77
N GLY A 132 0.45 7.50 0.45
CA GLY A 132 -0.29 8.49 -0.33
C GLY A 132 -1.79 8.51 0.05
N PRO A 133 -2.55 9.56 -0.31
CA PRO A 133 -3.98 9.65 -0.01
C PRO A 133 -4.79 8.44 -0.47
N ARG A 134 -4.55 7.97 -1.71
CA ARG A 134 -5.17 6.75 -2.27
C ARG A 134 -4.85 5.51 -1.44
N ASP A 135 -3.57 5.33 -1.12
CA ASP A 135 -3.10 4.13 -0.41
C ASP A 135 -3.70 4.06 0.99
N GLY A 136 -3.70 5.18 1.71
CA GLY A 136 -4.27 5.21 3.06
C GLY A 136 -5.80 5.18 3.09
N LEU A 137 -6.48 5.59 2.01
CA LEU A 137 -7.92 5.34 1.85
C LEU A 137 -8.19 3.83 1.76
N MET A 138 -7.42 3.12 0.93
CA MET A 138 -7.54 1.66 0.79
C MET A 138 -7.27 0.95 2.12
N THR A 139 -6.16 1.25 2.79
CA THR A 139 -5.83 0.60 4.07
C THR A 139 -6.81 0.96 5.18
N GLY A 140 -7.29 2.21 5.21
CA GLY A 140 -8.30 2.64 6.16
C GLY A 140 -9.63 1.92 5.98
N LEU A 141 -10.09 1.77 4.74
CA LEU A 141 -11.34 1.04 4.44
C LEU A 141 -11.23 -0.43 4.81
N VAL A 142 -10.08 -1.06 4.53
CA VAL A 142 -9.81 -2.44 4.97
C VAL A 142 -9.86 -2.55 6.49
N ALA A 143 -9.19 -1.64 7.21
CA ALA A 143 -9.18 -1.64 8.67
C ALA A 143 -10.57 -1.41 9.29
N ARG A 144 -11.43 -0.63 8.63
CA ARG A 144 -12.80 -0.33 9.10
C ARG A 144 -13.81 -1.41 8.76
N THR A 145 -13.73 -2.01 7.58
CA THR A 145 -14.74 -2.94 7.07
C THR A 145 -14.39 -4.41 7.29
N GLY A 146 -13.10 -4.73 7.50
CA GLY A 146 -12.61 -6.10 7.56
C GLY A 146 -12.61 -6.83 6.20
N LEU A 147 -12.97 -6.14 5.10
CA LEU A 147 -12.96 -6.70 3.76
C LEU A 147 -11.53 -6.92 3.25
N SER A 148 -11.38 -7.85 2.30
CA SER A 148 -10.07 -8.14 1.72
C SER A 148 -9.50 -6.92 0.98
N VAL A 149 -8.17 -6.74 1.05
CA VAL A 149 -7.43 -5.68 0.33
C VAL A 149 -7.75 -5.72 -1.17
N ARG A 150 -7.85 -6.91 -1.76
CA ARG A 150 -8.16 -7.09 -3.18
C ARG A 150 -9.54 -6.52 -3.52
N LEU A 151 -10.56 -6.83 -2.71
CA LEU A 151 -11.92 -6.34 -2.95
C LEU A 151 -11.99 -4.81 -2.83
N VAL A 152 -11.48 -4.25 -1.74
CA VAL A 152 -11.48 -2.79 -1.51
C VAL A 152 -10.76 -2.07 -2.64
N ARG A 153 -9.58 -2.55 -3.04
CA ARG A 153 -8.83 -2.01 -4.16
C ARG A 153 -9.63 -2.05 -5.47
N THR A 154 -10.20 -3.21 -5.78
CA THR A 154 -10.94 -3.42 -7.05
C THR A 154 -12.16 -2.51 -7.12
N VAL A 155 -12.92 -2.39 -6.02
CA VAL A 155 -14.10 -1.51 -5.98
C VAL A 155 -13.69 -0.06 -6.17
N ILE A 156 -12.70 0.42 -5.42
CA ILE A 156 -12.23 1.81 -5.55
C ILE A 156 -11.73 2.08 -6.97
N GLU A 157 -10.85 1.23 -7.49
CA GLU A 157 -10.28 1.38 -8.84
C GLU A 157 -11.37 1.33 -9.91
N ALA A 158 -12.32 0.40 -9.82
CA ALA A 158 -13.42 0.31 -10.77
C ALA A 158 -14.33 1.54 -10.70
N THR A 159 -14.63 2.06 -9.50
CA THR A 159 -15.45 3.25 -9.32
C THR A 159 -14.78 4.49 -9.91
N VAL A 160 -13.52 4.76 -9.58
CA VAL A 160 -12.82 5.95 -10.10
C VAL A 160 -12.56 5.85 -11.60
N LEU A 161 -12.24 4.64 -12.11
CA LEU A 161 -12.09 4.41 -13.54
C LEU A 161 -13.41 4.68 -14.28
N SER A 162 -14.52 4.15 -13.77
CA SER A 162 -15.84 4.34 -14.39
C SER A 162 -16.26 5.80 -14.35
N ALA A 163 -16.11 6.47 -13.19
CA ALA A 163 -16.42 7.89 -13.06
C ALA A 163 -15.54 8.75 -14.00
N GLY A 164 -14.25 8.47 -14.06
CA GLY A 164 -13.32 9.16 -14.94
C GLY A 164 -13.66 8.96 -16.41
N TRP A 165 -13.99 7.73 -16.80
CA TRP A 165 -14.36 7.42 -18.18
C TRP A 165 -15.65 8.13 -18.59
N LEU A 166 -16.65 8.20 -17.70
CA LEU A 166 -17.89 8.96 -17.90
C LEU A 166 -17.64 10.47 -18.01
N LEU A 167 -16.63 10.99 -17.30
CA LEU A 167 -16.12 12.36 -17.44
C LEU A 167 -15.22 12.54 -18.67
N GLY A 168 -15.18 11.57 -19.57
CA GLY A 168 -14.42 11.63 -20.80
C GLY A 168 -12.92 11.38 -20.64
N GLY A 169 -12.45 10.80 -19.53
CA GLY A 169 -11.07 10.35 -19.38
C GLY A 169 -10.69 9.23 -20.36
N THR A 170 -9.41 9.13 -20.73
CA THR A 170 -8.95 8.20 -21.77
C THR A 170 -8.74 6.79 -21.23
N VAL A 171 -9.63 5.88 -21.61
CA VAL A 171 -9.48 4.44 -21.38
C VAL A 171 -9.02 3.76 -22.67
N GLY A 172 -8.02 2.90 -22.59
CA GLY A 172 -7.49 2.20 -23.77
C GLY A 172 -6.70 0.94 -23.43
N VAL A 173 -6.00 0.40 -24.43
CA VAL A 173 -5.16 -0.81 -24.27
C VAL A 173 -4.14 -0.64 -23.14
N GLY A 174 -3.59 0.55 -23.01
CA GLY A 174 -2.67 0.90 -21.94
C GLY A 174 -3.28 0.84 -20.53
N THR A 175 -4.57 1.15 -20.38
CA THR A 175 -5.30 0.99 -19.11
C THR A 175 -5.39 -0.48 -18.72
N VAL A 176 -5.65 -1.35 -19.70
CA VAL A 176 -5.67 -2.82 -19.50
C VAL A 176 -4.29 -3.31 -19.10
N VAL A 177 -3.25 -2.89 -19.83
CA VAL A 177 -1.85 -3.22 -19.51
C VAL A 177 -1.49 -2.77 -18.09
N TYR A 178 -1.90 -1.57 -17.68
CA TYR A 178 -1.67 -1.09 -16.33
C TYR A 178 -2.40 -1.94 -15.29
N ALA A 179 -3.69 -2.19 -15.47
CA ALA A 179 -4.54 -2.92 -14.53
C ALA A 179 -3.99 -4.33 -14.22
N PHE A 180 -3.54 -5.05 -15.24
CA PHE A 180 -2.98 -6.39 -15.08
C PHE A 180 -1.47 -6.39 -14.78
N GLY A 181 -0.73 -5.38 -15.23
CA GLY A 181 0.73 -5.33 -15.13
C GLY A 181 1.25 -4.76 -13.82
N ILE A 182 0.59 -3.74 -13.25
CA ILE A 182 1.13 -2.99 -12.11
C ILE A 182 1.35 -3.88 -10.88
N GLY A 183 0.42 -4.80 -10.59
CA GLY A 183 0.49 -5.69 -9.43
C GLY A 183 1.71 -6.62 -9.48
N PRO A 184 1.84 -7.46 -10.53
CA PRO A 184 3.03 -8.30 -10.74
C PRO A 184 4.34 -7.51 -10.79
N LEU A 185 4.36 -6.34 -11.44
CA LEU A 185 5.57 -5.51 -11.52
C LEU A 185 6.00 -4.98 -10.16
N VAL A 186 5.07 -4.47 -9.35
CA VAL A 186 5.39 -4.04 -7.98
C VAL A 186 5.93 -5.20 -7.15
N GLN A 187 5.35 -6.40 -7.26
CA GLN A 187 5.86 -7.59 -6.58
C GLN A 187 7.26 -7.99 -7.05
N LEU A 188 7.51 -7.91 -8.36
CA LEU A 188 8.83 -8.19 -8.95
C LEU A 188 9.88 -7.20 -8.42
N ILE A 189 9.55 -5.91 -8.37
CA ILE A 189 10.46 -4.86 -7.89
C ILE A 189 10.72 -5.03 -6.40
N LEU A 190 9.69 -5.33 -5.59
CA LEU A 190 9.86 -5.65 -4.17
C LEU A 190 10.79 -6.84 -3.93
N ARG A 191 10.75 -7.87 -4.80
CA ARG A 191 11.65 -9.03 -4.71
C ARG A 191 13.11 -8.65 -4.94
N HIS A 192 13.38 -7.72 -5.85
CA HIS A 192 14.74 -7.32 -6.22
C HIS A 192 15.27 -6.13 -5.41
N MET A 193 14.39 -5.33 -4.81
CA MET A 193 14.81 -4.15 -4.06
C MET A 193 15.55 -4.55 -2.77
N PRO A 194 16.71 -3.94 -2.47
CA PRO A 194 17.41 -4.20 -1.22
C PRO A 194 16.54 -3.88 -0.01
N ARG A 195 16.34 -4.86 0.87
CA ARG A 195 15.52 -4.69 2.09
C ARG A 195 15.93 -3.51 2.97
N ARG A 196 17.21 -3.10 2.92
CA ARG A 196 17.72 -1.91 3.63
C ARG A 196 17.09 -0.59 3.17
N LEU A 197 16.48 -0.56 1.98
CA LEU A 197 15.79 0.61 1.43
C LEU A 197 14.28 0.59 1.71
N LEU A 198 13.73 -0.56 2.12
CA LEU A 198 12.31 -0.74 2.43
C LEU A 198 12.11 -0.56 3.94
N LEU A 199 11.83 0.67 4.35
CA LEU A 199 11.53 1.06 5.72
C LEU A 199 10.05 0.81 6.08
N HIS A 200 9.18 0.77 5.07
CA HIS A 200 7.79 0.31 5.24
C HIS A 200 7.68 -1.21 5.07
N ASP A 201 6.90 -1.85 5.93
CA ASP A 201 6.57 -3.26 5.78
C ASP A 201 5.41 -3.42 4.80
N PHE A 202 5.69 -4.04 3.65
CA PHE A 202 4.68 -4.35 2.64
C PHE A 202 3.83 -5.59 3.00
N GLY A 203 3.95 -6.11 4.23
CA GLY A 203 3.24 -7.30 4.69
C GLY A 203 3.85 -8.59 4.13
N ALA A 204 5.17 -8.63 3.92
CA ALA A 204 5.83 -9.80 3.34
C ALA A 204 5.69 -11.03 4.26
N PRO A 205 5.17 -12.18 3.77
CA PRO A 205 5.09 -13.40 4.55
C PRO A 205 6.52 -13.89 4.86
N GLY A 206 6.92 -13.82 6.12
CA GLY A 206 8.25 -14.28 6.53
C GLY A 206 8.71 -13.84 7.91
N ARG A 207 8.06 -12.87 8.55
CA ARG A 207 8.38 -12.45 9.92
C ARG A 207 7.53 -13.17 10.98
N ALA A 208 6.24 -13.38 10.73
CA ALA A 208 5.35 -14.05 11.69
C ALA A 208 5.77 -15.51 11.96
N GLU A 209 6.29 -16.21 10.94
CA GLU A 209 6.60 -17.65 11.06
C GLU A 209 7.95 -17.93 11.74
N ARG A 210 8.91 -17.00 11.68
CA ARG A 210 10.22 -17.16 12.33
C ARG A 210 10.24 -16.72 13.80
N ALA A 211 9.28 -15.90 14.22
CA ALA A 211 9.15 -15.47 15.61
C ALA A 211 8.42 -16.52 16.48
N VAL A 212 7.73 -17.49 15.87
CA VAL A 212 6.92 -18.51 16.55
C VAL A 212 7.68 -19.84 16.74
N THR A 213 8.93 -19.97 16.29
CA THR A 213 9.75 -21.13 16.69
C THR A 213 10.44 -20.82 18.02
N PRO A 214 10.06 -21.43 19.15
CA PRO A 214 10.79 -21.25 20.39
C PRO A 214 12.15 -21.94 20.20
N ARG A 215 13.22 -21.14 20.13
CA ARG A 215 14.58 -21.65 20.41
C ARG A 215 14.62 -22.04 21.89
N GLY A 216 14.28 -23.28 22.21
CA GLY A 216 14.31 -23.73 23.60
C GLY A 216 13.60 -25.03 23.92
N ALA A 217 13.61 -26.05 23.05
CA ALA A 217 13.31 -27.40 23.49
C ALA A 217 14.59 -28.03 24.05
N GLY A 218 14.84 -27.79 25.33
CA GLY A 218 15.93 -28.43 26.07
C GLY A 218 15.82 -29.95 25.95
N ARG A 219 16.93 -30.59 25.58
CA ARG A 219 17.15 -32.03 25.73
C ARG A 219 16.90 -32.41 27.20
N ARG A 220 15.72 -32.95 27.50
CA ARG A 220 15.52 -33.73 28.73
C ARG A 220 16.15 -35.11 28.51
N ARG A 221 17.13 -35.45 29.35
CA ARG A 221 17.67 -36.82 29.46
C ARG A 221 16.56 -37.75 29.97
N PRO A 222 16.51 -39.02 29.53
CA PRO A 222 15.67 -40.01 30.20
C PRO A 222 16.32 -40.37 31.54
N VAL A 223 15.59 -40.20 32.63
CA VAL A 223 15.95 -40.73 33.95
C VAL A 223 15.54 -42.19 33.95
N GLY A 224 16.54 -43.08 33.93
CA GLY A 224 16.38 -44.51 34.21
C GLY A 224 16.11 -44.73 35.70
N GLY A 225 15.27 -45.71 35.99
CA GLY A 225 14.68 -45.95 37.30
C GLY A 225 15.56 -46.62 38.35
N GLY A 226 14.95 -46.83 39.51
CA GLY A 226 15.50 -47.55 40.66
C GLY A 226 14.84 -47.10 41.96
N ASP A 227 13.89 -47.90 42.42
CA ASP A 227 13.44 -48.15 43.80
C ASP A 227 13.44 -47.03 44.85
N THR A 228 12.27 -46.76 45.43
CA THR A 228 12.03 -46.97 46.88
C THR A 228 10.57 -46.67 47.26
N THR A 229 10.14 -47.38 48.28
CA THR A 229 8.80 -47.63 48.82
C THR A 229 8.09 -46.45 49.51
N MET A 230 6.80 -46.67 49.84
CA MET A 230 5.87 -45.88 50.68
C MET A 230 5.06 -44.84 49.88
N GLY A 231 3.74 -44.89 49.78
CA GLY A 231 2.74 -45.27 50.77
C GLY A 231 1.95 -44.01 51.14
N GLY A 232 0.73 -43.85 50.62
CA GLY A 232 -0.23 -42.83 51.08
C GLY A 232 -0.88 -41.99 49.98
N CYS A 233 -2.05 -42.44 49.51
CA CYS A 233 -3.05 -41.54 48.91
C CYS A 233 -3.92 -40.93 50.03
N PRO A 234 -4.18 -39.61 50.03
CA PRO A 234 -5.36 -39.06 50.67
C PRO A 234 -6.53 -38.96 49.69
N GLN A 235 -7.70 -39.25 50.24
CA GLN A 235 -8.97 -39.54 49.59
C GLN A 235 -9.65 -38.29 49.01
N THR A 236 -10.38 -38.50 47.92
CA THR A 236 -11.34 -37.56 47.34
C THR A 236 -12.61 -37.48 48.21
N SER A 237 -12.97 -36.27 48.62
CA SER A 237 -14.17 -35.96 49.40
C SER A 237 -15.45 -36.04 48.53
N PRO A 238 -16.53 -36.72 48.97
CA PRO A 238 -17.83 -36.64 48.29
C PRO A 238 -18.71 -35.51 48.82
N LEU A 239 -19.40 -34.86 47.89
CA LEU A 239 -20.47 -33.89 48.07
C LEU A 239 -21.58 -34.39 49.03
N GLN A 240 -21.99 -33.53 49.96
CA GLN A 240 -23.20 -33.70 50.78
C GLN A 240 -24.31 -32.74 50.31
N PRO A 241 -25.58 -33.16 50.22
CA PRO A 241 -26.71 -32.33 49.80
C PRO A 241 -27.37 -31.55 50.95
N MET A 242 -28.18 -30.55 50.57
CA MET A 242 -28.81 -29.52 51.41
C MET A 242 -30.01 -29.98 52.28
N SER A 243 -30.08 -29.40 53.50
CA SER A 243 -31.26 -28.95 54.31
C SER A 243 -32.32 -29.99 54.75
N PRO A 244 -33.22 -29.73 55.75
CA PRO A 244 -33.52 -28.48 56.47
C PRO A 244 -33.75 -28.61 58.01
N GLU A 245 -34.23 -27.50 58.60
CA GLU A 245 -35.10 -27.39 59.80
C GLU A 245 -34.54 -26.92 61.18
N LYS A 246 -34.92 -25.67 61.50
CA LYS A 246 -35.66 -25.17 62.69
C LYS A 246 -35.05 -25.10 64.11
N THR A 247 -35.14 -23.86 64.61
CA THR A 247 -35.64 -23.41 65.94
C THR A 247 -34.76 -23.62 67.18
N TYR A 248 -34.16 -22.54 67.69
CA TYR A 248 -34.66 -21.77 68.85
C TYR A 248 -33.94 -20.41 68.90
#